data_AF-A0A6G3TGW5-F1
#
_entry.id   AF-A0A6G3TGW5-F1
#
_cell.length_a   1.000
_cell.length_b   1.000
_cell.length_c   1.000
_cell.angle_alpha   90.00
_cell.angle_beta   90.00
_cell.angle_gamma   90.00
#
_symmetry.space_group_name_H-M   'P 1'
#
loop_
_entity.id
_entity.type
_entity.pdbx_description
1 polymer ?
#
loop_
_entity_poly.entity_id
_entity_poly.type
_entity_poly.pdbx_seq_one_letter_code
_entity_poly.pdbx_strand_id
1 'polypeptide(L)'
;MVGASHSVPVAPASPVVPSPRRPTGNGGTARERTRWWYESVLGWPTAPGDPVRLRTGVRFDVLDAPTAAGYATLERLGWSGRGPQGFPVAVRGERMLLLVAAGGAEEVPGLLEWLEWGSLALDLTAVGADGLVEAPLVPVVPEPRPAGPPRPPERDGVRGAAIWLRPPEPG
;
A
#
# COMPACT_ATOMS: atom_id res chain seq x y z
N MET A 1 13.60 -46.93 -51.73
CA MET A 1 14.16 -45.62 -52.11
C MET A 1 13.11 -45.00 -53.03
N VAL A 2 12.25 -44.04 -52.70
CA VAL A 2 12.05 -43.00 -51.67
C VAL A 2 10.51 -42.80 -51.62
N GLY A 3 9.78 -42.56 -50.52
CA GLY A 3 9.93 -41.52 -49.51
C GLY A 3 9.28 -40.21 -49.99
N ALA A 4 7.95 -40.09 -49.95
CA ALA A 4 7.25 -38.81 -50.22
C ALA A 4 6.57 -38.33 -48.93
N SER A 5 7.22 -37.38 -48.26
CA SER A 5 6.75 -36.74 -47.03
C SER A 5 5.78 -35.61 -47.36
N HIS A 6 4.56 -35.67 -46.82
CA HIS A 6 3.64 -34.53 -46.78
C HIS A 6 4.15 -33.49 -45.78
N SER A 7 4.33 -32.24 -46.23
CA SER A 7 4.64 -31.11 -45.36
C SER A 7 3.35 -30.50 -44.78
N VAL A 8 3.30 -30.40 -43.45
CA VAL A 8 2.25 -29.70 -42.69
C VAL A 8 2.55 -28.19 -42.71
N PRO A 9 1.57 -27.31 -42.92
CA PRO A 9 1.80 -25.86 -42.84
C PRO A 9 1.97 -25.43 -41.38
N VAL A 10 3.08 -24.76 -41.08
CA VAL A 10 3.36 -24.15 -39.77
C VAL A 10 2.60 -22.81 -39.68
N ALA A 11 1.80 -22.63 -38.63
CA ALA A 11 1.12 -21.37 -38.36
C ALA A 11 2.13 -20.30 -37.89
N PRO A 12 1.96 -19.01 -38.24
CA PRO A 12 2.84 -17.95 -37.76
C PRO A 12 2.65 -17.76 -36.24
N ALA A 13 3.76 -17.77 -35.50
CA ALA A 13 3.79 -17.45 -34.09
C ALA A 13 3.37 -15.98 -33.87
N SER A 14 2.42 -15.75 -32.96
CA SER A 14 2.03 -14.41 -32.51
C SER A 14 3.26 -13.63 -32.04
N PRO A 15 3.37 -12.32 -32.32
CA PRO A 15 4.46 -11.51 -31.79
C PRO A 15 4.38 -11.52 -30.26
N VAL A 16 5.39 -12.11 -29.63
CA VAL A 16 5.62 -11.96 -28.19
C VAL A 16 5.86 -10.48 -27.95
N VAL A 17 4.84 -9.80 -27.44
CA VAL A 17 4.99 -8.44 -26.94
C VAL A 17 5.86 -8.56 -25.68
N PRO A 18 7.04 -7.92 -25.62
CA PRO A 18 7.83 -7.93 -24.40
C PRO A 18 6.97 -7.33 -23.28
N SER A 19 6.84 -8.03 -22.15
CA SER A 19 6.22 -7.47 -20.96
C SER A 19 6.82 -6.10 -20.68
N PRO A 20 6.00 -5.08 -20.35
CA PRO A 20 6.50 -3.73 -20.11
C PRO A 20 7.67 -3.79 -19.13
N ARG A 21 8.82 -3.29 -19.58
CA ARG A 21 10.07 -3.34 -18.81
C ARG A 21 9.80 -2.67 -17.46
N ARG A 22 10.00 -3.41 -16.37
CA ARG A 22 10.02 -2.85 -15.02
C ARG A 22 11.05 -1.70 -15.01
N PRO A 23 10.67 -0.48 -14.62
CA PRO A 23 11.64 0.57 -14.38
C PRO A 23 12.61 0.08 -13.31
N THR A 24 13.90 -0.01 -13.65
CA THR A 24 14.96 -0.13 -12.65
C THR A 24 14.92 1.14 -11.81
N GLY A 25 14.85 1.01 -10.48
CA GLY A 25 14.48 2.07 -9.52
C GLY A 25 15.37 3.33 -9.47
N ASN A 26 16.26 3.54 -10.43
CA ASN A 26 17.21 4.65 -10.49
C ASN A 26 16.83 5.78 -11.49
N GLY A 27 15.72 5.64 -12.23
CA GLY A 27 15.21 6.69 -13.12
C GLY A 27 13.68 6.73 -13.14
N GLY A 28 13.10 7.89 -12.80
CA GLY A 28 11.65 8.11 -12.77
C GLY A 28 11.24 9.28 -11.86
N THR A 29 9.99 9.73 -12.01
CA THR A 29 9.35 10.70 -11.10
C THR A 29 9.24 10.11 -9.68
N ALA A 30 9.07 10.97 -8.66
CA ALA A 30 8.85 10.51 -7.28
C ALA A 30 7.64 9.56 -7.16
N ARG A 31 6.61 9.80 -7.99
CA ARG A 31 5.40 8.98 -8.13
C ARG A 31 5.70 7.57 -8.66
N GLU A 32 6.54 7.45 -9.69
CA GLU A 32 6.94 6.16 -10.26
C GLU A 32 7.78 5.35 -9.27
N ARG A 33 8.71 6.00 -8.55
CA ARG A 33 9.47 5.35 -7.47
C ARG A 33 8.56 4.84 -6.35
N THR A 34 7.58 5.65 -5.95
CA THR A 34 6.57 5.29 -4.95
C THR A 34 5.77 4.06 -5.41
N ARG A 35 5.22 4.09 -6.62
CA ARG A 35 4.50 2.94 -7.19
C ARG A 35 5.38 1.69 -7.22
N TRP A 36 6.61 1.81 -7.72
CA TRP A 36 7.53 0.69 -7.84
C TRP A 36 7.82 0.03 -6.49
N TRP A 37 8.02 0.83 -5.43
CA TRP A 37 8.26 0.30 -4.09
C TRP A 37 7.06 -0.51 -3.58
N TYR A 38 5.84 0.04 -3.68
CA TYR A 38 4.62 -0.68 -3.29
C TYR A 38 4.44 -1.98 -4.07
N GLU A 39 4.59 -1.94 -5.40
CA GLU A 39 4.34 -3.11 -6.25
C GLU A 39 5.46 -4.16 -6.19
N SER A 40 6.72 -3.72 -6.05
CA SER A 40 7.88 -4.61 -6.18
C SER A 40 8.45 -5.04 -4.83
N VAL A 41 8.41 -4.18 -3.81
CA VAL A 41 8.93 -4.49 -2.46
C VAL A 41 7.85 -5.11 -1.59
N LEU A 42 6.64 -4.56 -1.60
CA LEU A 42 5.54 -5.06 -0.76
C LEU A 42 4.59 -6.01 -1.52
N GLY A 43 4.65 -6.02 -2.86
CA GLY A 43 3.70 -6.77 -3.68
C GLY A 43 2.26 -6.24 -3.58
N TRP A 44 2.10 -4.97 -3.22
CA TRP A 44 0.80 -4.34 -3.02
C TRP A 44 0.30 -3.70 -4.32
N PRO A 45 -0.92 -4.02 -4.77
CA PRO A 45 -1.45 -3.49 -6.02
C PRO A 45 -1.73 -1.99 -5.94
N THR A 46 -1.22 -1.21 -6.90
CA THR A 46 -1.54 0.21 -7.03
C THR A 46 -2.59 0.47 -8.11
N ALA A 47 -3.27 1.61 -8.00
CA ALA A 47 -4.14 2.14 -9.03
C ALA A 47 -3.56 3.44 -9.63
N PRO A 48 -3.97 3.83 -10.85
CA PRO A 48 -3.67 5.16 -11.38
C PRO A 48 -4.24 6.26 -10.47
N GLY A 49 -3.48 7.33 -10.29
CA GLY A 49 -3.85 8.50 -9.46
C GLY A 49 -2.62 9.34 -9.12
N ASP A 50 -2.82 10.64 -8.92
CA ASP A 50 -1.83 11.56 -8.35
C ASP A 50 -2.45 12.22 -7.11
N PRO A 51 -2.02 11.86 -5.89
CA PRO A 51 -0.96 10.91 -5.54
C PRO A 51 -1.28 9.43 -5.86
N VAL A 52 -0.28 8.55 -5.78
CA VAL A 52 -0.44 7.09 -5.98
C VAL A 52 -1.52 6.56 -5.02
N ARG A 53 -2.34 5.62 -5.48
CA ARG A 53 -3.37 4.96 -4.65
C ARG A 53 -3.12 3.46 -4.56
N LEU A 54 -3.39 2.88 -3.41
CA LEU A 54 -3.33 1.44 -3.15
C LEU A 54 -4.73 0.83 -3.21
N ARG A 55 -4.85 -0.38 -3.76
CA ARG A 55 -6.12 -1.14 -3.76
C ARG A 55 -6.25 -1.93 -2.46
N THR A 56 -7.38 -1.75 -1.77
CA THR A 56 -7.76 -2.51 -0.58
C THR A 56 -8.50 -3.79 -0.96
N GLY A 57 -8.66 -4.73 -0.02
CA GLY A 57 -9.29 -6.05 -0.22
C GLY A 57 -8.46 -7.08 -0.97
N VAL A 58 -7.22 -6.75 -1.37
CA VAL A 58 -6.31 -7.71 -2.04
C VAL A 58 -5.24 -8.23 -1.08
N ARG A 59 -4.53 -7.32 -0.42
CA ARG A 59 -3.48 -7.65 0.56
C ARG A 59 -3.82 -7.18 1.97
N PHE A 60 -4.59 -6.12 2.06
CA PHE A 60 -5.00 -5.49 3.31
C PHE A 60 -6.32 -4.76 3.08
N ASP A 61 -7.03 -4.54 4.17
CA ASP A 61 -8.09 -3.54 4.27
C ASP A 61 -7.61 -2.38 5.13
N VAL A 62 -8.34 -1.27 5.12
CA VAL A 62 -8.00 -0.09 5.92
C VAL A 62 -9.13 0.27 6.85
N LEU A 63 -8.79 0.46 8.11
CA LEU A 63 -9.64 1.16 9.07
C LEU A 63 -9.17 2.61 9.15
N ASP A 64 -10.00 3.51 8.63
CA ASP A 64 -9.80 4.95 8.65
C ASP A 64 -10.54 5.52 9.87
N ALA A 65 -9.81 6.05 10.85
CA ALA A 65 -10.34 6.53 12.12
C ALA A 65 -9.80 7.95 12.45
N PRO A 66 -10.42 8.68 13.39
CA PRO A 66 -9.87 9.94 13.87
C PRO A 66 -8.49 9.74 14.50
N THR A 67 -7.53 10.60 14.19
CA THR A 67 -6.14 10.49 14.67
C THR A 67 -6.04 10.45 16.20
N ALA A 68 -6.88 11.20 16.91
CA ALA A 68 -6.93 11.19 18.37
C ALA A 68 -7.30 9.79 18.94
N ALA A 69 -8.32 9.14 18.37
CA ALA A 69 -8.73 7.80 18.78
C ALA A 69 -7.68 6.74 18.40
N GLY A 70 -7.05 6.91 17.24
CA GLY A 70 -5.95 6.06 16.77
C GLY A 70 -4.74 6.09 17.71
N TYR A 71 -4.26 7.27 18.09
CA TYR A 71 -3.13 7.39 19.03
C TYR A 71 -3.46 6.78 20.40
N ALA A 72 -4.63 7.08 20.96
CA ALA A 72 -5.06 6.49 22.23
C ALA A 72 -5.10 4.95 22.18
N THR A 73 -5.51 4.38 21.03
CA THR A 73 -5.49 2.93 20.79
C THR A 73 -4.05 2.40 20.76
N LEU A 74 -3.15 3.05 20.03
CA LEU A 74 -1.76 2.63 19.92
C LEU A 74 -1.01 2.70 21.24
N GLU A 75 -1.23 3.74 22.04
CA GLU A 75 -0.67 3.85 23.39
C GLU A 75 -1.13 2.68 24.27
N ARG A 76 -2.43 2.38 24.25
CA ARG A 76 -3.01 1.26 25.02
C ARG A 76 -2.45 -0.09 24.58
N LEU A 77 -2.30 -0.31 23.27
CA LEU A 77 -1.71 -1.54 22.73
C LEU A 77 -0.25 -1.68 23.12
N GLY A 78 0.53 -0.59 23.09
CA GLY A 78 1.92 -0.58 23.53
C GLY A 78 2.07 -0.97 25.01
N TRP A 79 1.18 -0.52 25.88
CA TRP A 79 1.25 -0.81 27.32
C TRP A 79 0.84 -2.23 27.68
N SER A 80 0.04 -2.87 26.82
CA SER A 80 -0.44 -4.23 27.08
C SER A 80 0.64 -5.30 27.00
N GLY A 81 1.85 -5.00 26.50
CA GLY A 81 2.96 -5.95 26.35
C GLY A 81 2.70 -7.12 25.39
N ARG A 82 1.47 -7.23 24.84
CA ARG A 82 1.02 -8.20 23.83
C ARG A 82 0.94 -7.61 22.43
N GLY A 83 1.68 -6.54 22.17
CA GLY A 83 1.66 -5.90 20.85
C GLY A 83 2.20 -6.88 19.79
N PRO A 84 1.45 -7.17 18.70
CA PRO A 84 2.05 -7.80 17.54
C PRO A 84 3.23 -6.92 17.09
N GLN A 85 4.27 -7.52 16.52
CA GLN A 85 5.18 -6.80 15.62
C GLN A 85 4.28 -5.98 14.68
N GLY A 86 4.34 -4.65 14.83
CA GLY A 86 3.16 -3.80 14.68
C GLY A 86 2.58 -3.82 13.27
N PHE A 87 1.26 -3.96 13.16
CA PHE A 87 0.57 -3.76 11.89
C PHE A 87 0.85 -2.34 11.33
N PRO A 88 0.89 -2.16 10.00
CA PRO A 88 1.25 -0.88 9.40
C PRO A 88 0.23 0.20 9.75
N VAL A 89 0.73 1.40 10.08
CA VAL A 89 -0.11 2.55 10.43
C VAL A 89 0.37 3.78 9.69
N ALA A 90 -0.56 4.49 9.06
CA ALA A 90 -0.31 5.77 8.41
C ALA A 90 -1.22 6.87 8.97
N VAL A 91 -0.86 8.14 8.76
CA VAL A 91 -1.67 9.31 9.08
C VAL A 91 -1.83 10.18 7.85
N ARG A 92 -3.05 10.66 7.61
CA ARG A 92 -3.43 11.58 6.53
C ARG A 92 -4.29 12.71 7.11
N GLY A 93 -3.66 13.83 7.46
CA GLY A 93 -4.35 14.92 8.18
C GLY A 93 -4.88 14.43 9.54
N GLU A 94 -6.16 14.65 9.80
CA GLU A 94 -6.85 14.25 11.05
C GLU A 94 -7.34 12.78 11.04
N ARG A 95 -6.91 12.01 10.04
CA ARG A 95 -7.28 10.60 9.87
C ARG A 95 -6.07 9.69 10.06
N MET A 96 -6.26 8.61 10.80
CA MET A 96 -5.31 7.51 10.95
C MET A 96 -5.79 6.30 10.16
N LEU A 97 -4.89 5.73 9.37
CA LEU A 97 -5.13 4.55 8.54
C LEU A 97 -4.44 3.35 9.19
N LEU A 98 -5.23 2.44 9.76
CA LEU A 98 -4.74 1.19 10.32
C LEU A 98 -4.92 0.11 9.25
N LEU A 99 -3.81 -0.48 8.78
CA LEU A 99 -3.88 -1.54 7.79
C LEU A 99 -4.11 -2.88 8.50
N VAL A 100 -5.20 -3.53 8.14
CA VAL A 100 -5.63 -4.83 8.69
C VAL A 100 -5.63 -5.88 7.59
N ALA A 101 -5.77 -7.15 7.95
CA ALA A 101 -5.86 -8.22 6.95
C ALA A 101 -7.04 -7.99 6.00
N ALA A 102 -6.87 -8.38 4.73
CA ALA A 102 -7.95 -8.32 3.74
C ALA A 102 -9.17 -9.12 4.21
N GLY A 103 -10.37 -8.56 4.02
CA GLY A 103 -11.64 -9.06 4.57
C GLY A 103 -12.00 -8.46 5.94
N GLY A 104 -11.04 -7.84 6.65
CA GLY A 104 -11.29 -7.23 7.95
C GLY A 104 -12.31 -6.09 7.92
N ALA A 105 -12.48 -5.39 6.80
CA ALA A 105 -13.48 -4.33 6.69
C ALA A 105 -14.93 -4.85 6.71
N GLU A 106 -15.18 -6.04 6.14
CA GLU A 106 -16.51 -6.68 6.10
C GLU A 106 -16.99 -7.09 7.50
N GLU A 107 -16.05 -7.40 8.40
CA GLU A 107 -16.34 -7.83 9.77
C GLU A 107 -16.70 -6.65 10.70
N VAL A 108 -16.30 -5.42 10.36
CA VAL A 108 -16.48 -4.24 11.23
C VAL A 108 -17.95 -3.97 11.57
N PRO A 109 -18.90 -3.95 10.61
CA PRO A 109 -20.31 -3.73 10.93
C PRO A 109 -20.86 -4.76 11.94
N GLY A 110 -20.54 -6.04 11.74
CA GLY A 110 -20.99 -7.11 12.66
C GLY A 110 -20.35 -6.99 14.06
N LEU A 111 -19.08 -6.59 14.13
CA LEU A 111 -18.41 -6.32 15.40
C LEU A 111 -19.01 -5.12 16.14
N LEU A 112 -19.33 -4.03 15.41
CA LEU A 112 -19.95 -2.85 16.00
C LEU A 112 -21.38 -3.13 16.46
N GLU A 113 -22.13 -3.97 15.74
CA GLU A 113 -23.45 -4.43 16.16
C GLU A 113 -23.35 -5.27 17.44
N TRP A 114 -22.44 -6.25 17.48
CA TRP A 114 -22.23 -7.12 18.64
C TRP A 114 -21.83 -6.34 19.90
N LEU A 115 -21.04 -5.27 19.73
CA LEU A 115 -20.67 -4.37 20.81
C LEU A 115 -21.78 -3.36 21.20
N GLU A 116 -22.90 -3.34 20.48
CA GLU A 116 -23.96 -2.33 20.58
C GLU A 116 -23.46 -0.90 20.28
N TRP A 117 -22.39 -0.78 19.50
CA TRP A 117 -21.74 0.48 19.13
C TRP A 117 -22.17 1.04 17.78
N GLY A 118 -23.00 0.31 17.01
CA GLY A 118 -23.42 0.72 15.68
C GLY A 118 -24.12 2.09 15.59
N SER A 119 -24.68 2.60 16.71
CA SER A 119 -25.31 3.93 16.79
C SER A 119 -24.37 5.04 17.25
N LEU A 120 -23.16 4.70 17.71
CA LEU A 120 -22.19 5.68 18.18
C LEU A 120 -21.53 6.39 16.99
N ALA A 121 -21.33 7.69 17.14
CA ALA A 121 -20.59 8.50 16.17
C ALA A 121 -19.07 8.27 16.32
N LEU A 122 -18.61 7.05 16.01
CA LEU A 122 -17.20 6.66 16.12
C LEU A 122 -16.31 7.30 15.05
N ASP A 123 -16.93 7.82 13.98
CA ASP A 123 -16.23 8.38 12.82
C ASP A 123 -15.20 7.39 12.23
N LEU A 124 -15.51 6.09 12.33
CA LEU A 124 -14.73 4.98 11.82
C LEU A 124 -15.27 4.57 10.44
N THR A 125 -14.39 4.51 9.45
CA THR A 125 -14.70 4.02 8.10
C THR A 125 -13.85 2.80 7.80
N ALA A 126 -14.48 1.71 7.37
CA ALA A 126 -13.80 0.52 6.90
C ALA A 126 -13.76 0.52 5.37
N VAL A 127 -12.56 0.42 4.79
CA VAL A 127 -12.32 0.40 3.33
C VAL A 127 -11.82 -0.99 2.96
N GLY A 128 -12.73 -1.79 2.41
CA GLY A 128 -12.53 -3.20 2.05
C GLY A 128 -12.30 -3.43 0.57
N ALA A 129 -12.86 -4.51 0.03
CA ALA A 129 -12.77 -4.88 -1.38
C ALA A 129 -13.13 -3.74 -2.34
N ASP A 130 -12.39 -3.67 -3.45
CA ASP A 130 -12.52 -2.66 -4.51
C ASP A 130 -12.31 -1.20 -4.07
N GLY A 131 -11.92 -0.98 -2.81
CA GLY A 131 -11.58 0.32 -2.28
C GLY A 131 -10.21 0.83 -2.74
N LEU A 132 -10.01 2.13 -2.54
CA LEU A 132 -8.76 2.83 -2.85
C LEU A 132 -8.39 3.75 -1.70
N VAL A 133 -7.13 3.67 -1.28
CA VAL A 133 -6.55 4.59 -0.30
C VAL A 133 -5.34 5.28 -0.90
N GLU A 134 -5.10 6.52 -0.49
CA GLU A 134 -3.86 7.20 -0.85
C GLU A 134 -2.66 6.43 -0.30
N ALA A 135 -1.68 6.18 -1.16
CA ALA A 135 -0.47 5.48 -0.79
C ALA A 135 0.38 6.40 0.10
N PRO A 136 0.71 5.99 1.34
CA PRO A 136 1.57 6.83 2.17
C PRO A 136 2.93 7.04 1.53
N LEU A 137 3.57 8.17 1.82
CA LEU A 137 4.90 8.48 1.33
C LEU A 137 5.86 7.38 1.78
N VAL A 138 6.55 6.78 0.80
CA VAL A 138 7.52 5.72 1.08
C VAL A 138 8.62 6.28 1.98
N PRO A 139 9.06 5.54 3.02
CA PRO A 139 10.24 5.95 3.77
C PRO A 139 11.40 6.05 2.77
N VAL A 140 12.03 7.22 2.67
CA VAL A 140 13.23 7.35 1.84
C VAL A 140 14.29 6.44 2.46
N VAL A 141 14.52 5.28 1.86
CA VAL A 141 15.70 4.47 2.16
C VAL A 141 16.88 5.28 1.60
N PRO A 142 17.78 5.81 2.43
CA PRO A 142 18.91 6.55 1.90
C PRO A 142 19.78 5.58 1.12
N GLU A 143 19.87 5.75 -0.19
CA GLU A 143 20.93 5.11 -0.96
C GLU A 143 22.28 5.57 -0.40
N PRO A 144 23.31 4.70 -0.34
CA PRO A 144 24.66 5.11 0.04
C PRO A 144 25.19 6.13 -0.98
N ARG A 145 24.98 7.42 -0.67
CA ARG A 145 25.42 8.55 -1.50
C ARG A 145 26.89 8.83 -1.18
N PRO A 146 27.77 9.05 -2.17
CA PRO A 146 29.10 9.58 -1.90
C PRO A 146 28.96 10.94 -1.22
N ALA A 147 29.71 11.12 -0.12
CA ALA A 147 29.61 12.23 0.81
C ALA A 147 29.55 13.60 0.11
N GLY A 148 28.35 14.17 0.07
CA GLY A 148 28.10 15.56 -0.27
C GLY A 148 27.33 16.22 0.88
N PRO A 149 27.44 17.54 1.07
CA PRO A 149 26.86 18.20 2.23
C PRO A 149 25.35 17.96 2.31
N PRO A 150 24.81 17.76 3.54
CA PRO A 150 23.39 17.47 3.74
C PRO A 150 22.58 18.66 3.23
N ARG A 151 21.78 18.42 2.19
CA ARG A 151 20.72 19.35 1.83
C ARG A 151 19.63 19.27 2.91
N PRO A 152 19.10 20.39 3.40
CA PRO A 152 17.95 20.36 4.29
C PRO A 152 16.80 19.63 3.58
N PRO A 153 16.00 18.82 4.29
CA PRO A 153 14.81 18.22 3.69
C PRO A 153 13.91 19.36 3.23
N GLU A 154 13.71 19.47 1.91
CA GLU A 154 12.73 20.36 1.32
C GLU A 154 11.40 20.07 1.99
N ARG A 155 10.87 21.08 2.67
CA ARG A 155 9.63 21.04 3.44
C ARG A 155 8.39 21.09 2.53
N ASP A 156 8.50 20.55 1.32
CA ASP A 156 7.41 20.44 0.36
C ASP A 156 6.66 19.12 0.54
N GLY A 157 6.39 18.77 1.81
CA GLY A 157 5.38 17.77 2.11
C GLY A 157 4.05 18.35 1.69
N VAL A 158 3.48 17.83 0.60
CA VAL A 158 2.12 18.13 0.14
C VAL A 158 1.21 18.07 1.37
N ARG A 159 0.67 19.22 1.81
CA ARG A 159 -0.21 19.29 2.97
C ARG A 159 -1.35 18.30 2.75
N GLY A 160 -1.45 17.29 3.62
CA GLY A 160 -2.48 16.25 3.54
C GLY A 160 -2.03 14.92 2.94
N ALA A 161 -0.77 14.78 2.50
CA ALA A 161 -0.27 13.48 2.06
C ALA A 161 -0.22 12.46 3.21
N ALA A 162 -0.56 11.21 2.92
CA ALA A 162 -0.46 10.14 3.90
C ALA A 162 1.02 9.85 4.24
N ILE A 163 1.36 9.67 5.52
CA ILE A 163 2.71 9.35 6.00
C ILE A 163 2.69 8.12 6.91
N TRP A 164 3.72 7.26 6.84
CA TRP A 164 3.84 6.12 7.73
C TRP A 164 4.23 6.55 9.16
N LEU A 165 3.42 6.16 10.15
CA LEU A 165 3.82 6.12 11.56
C LEU A 165 4.57 4.83 11.89
N ARG A 166 4.08 3.72 11.34
CA ARG A 166 4.74 2.41 11.40
C ARG A 166 4.72 1.81 10.00
N PRO A 167 5.87 1.76 9.31
CA PRO A 167 5.90 1.24 7.95
C PRO A 167 5.65 -0.27 7.93
N PRO A 168 5.11 -0.80 6.83
CA PRO A 168 5.03 -2.24 6.63
C PRO A 168 6.43 -2.85 6.46
N GLU A 169 6.62 -4.04 7.02
CA GLU A 169 7.79 -4.86 6.72
C GLU A 169 7.55 -5.64 5.41
N PRO A 170 8.58 -5.80 4.55
CA PRO A 170 8.51 -6.71 3.42
C PRO A 170 8.24 -8.13 3.92
N GLY A 171 7.20 -8.76 3.38
CA GLY A 171 6.82 -10.15 3.69
C GLY A 171 7.46 -11.18 2.76
#